data_AF-A0A7Y5S504-F1
#
_entry.id   AF-A0A7Y5S504-F1
#
_cell.length_a   1.000
_cell.length_b   1.000
_cell.length_c   1.000
_cell.angle_alpha   90.00
_cell.angle_beta   90.00
_cell.angle_gamma   90.00
#
_symmetry.space_group_name_H-M   'P 1'
#
loop_
_entity.id
_entity.type
_entity.pdbx_description
1 polymer ?
#
loop_
_entity_poly.entity_id
_entity_poly.type
_entity_poly.pdbx_seq_one_letter_code
_entity_poly.pdbx_strand_id
1 'polypeptide(L)'
;MQGARVLAVAEFAPVAILLAALVLIAGAILAASHLIGPRRSGPVKDIPYESGVDPIGDARRRFNVRFYLVAVLFLVFDVEIIFLYPWAVLFLKVAQGSIADVAGFESLGYGPGFLAASVGFFFFLLAAGFVYEWRKGVFQWD
;
A
#
# COMPACT_ATOMS: atom_id res chain seq x y z
N MET A 1 33.58 6.38 6.66
CA MET A 1 32.22 6.61 6.11
C MET A 1 31.88 5.75 4.88
N GLN A 2 32.84 5.04 4.25
CA GLN A 2 32.59 4.18 3.09
C GLN A 2 32.11 2.76 3.48
N GLY A 3 32.56 2.23 4.62
CA GLY A 3 32.17 0.88 5.09
C GLY A 3 30.70 0.73 5.48
N ALA A 4 30.06 1.77 6.05
CA ALA A 4 28.64 1.70 6.45
C ALA A 4 27.68 1.65 5.26
N ARG A 5 28.05 2.22 4.10
CA ARG A 5 27.22 2.17 2.89
C ARG A 5 27.23 0.79 2.22
N VAL A 6 28.34 0.05 2.32
CA VAL A 6 28.45 -1.30 1.76
C VAL A 6 27.60 -2.30 2.57
N LEU A 7 27.50 -2.11 3.89
CA LEU A 7 26.64 -2.92 4.76
C LEU A 7 25.15 -2.75 4.43
N ALA A 8 24.69 -1.52 4.18
CA ALA A 8 23.28 -1.25 3.85
C ALA A 8 22.84 -1.92 2.53
N VAL A 9 23.69 -1.94 1.49
CA VAL A 9 23.36 -2.61 0.21
C VAL A 9 23.34 -4.14 0.37
N ALA A 10 24.24 -4.68 1.19
CA ALA A 10 24.27 -6.12 1.48
C ALA A 10 23.03 -6.59 2.25
N GLU A 11 22.46 -5.75 3.14
CA GLU A 11 21.23 -6.05 3.88
C GLU A 11 19.99 -6.18 2.97
N PHE A 12 19.96 -5.44 1.85
CA PHE A 12 18.87 -5.56 0.86
C PHE A 12 19.12 -6.65 -0.19
N ALA A 13 20.29 -7.29 -0.21
CA ALA A 13 20.61 -8.34 -1.18
C ALA A 13 19.61 -9.50 -1.17
N PRO A 14 19.13 -10.02 -0.01
CA PRO A 14 18.10 -11.06 0.01
C PRO A 14 16.79 -10.62 -0.66
N VAL A 15 16.36 -9.37 -0.44
CA VAL A 15 15.15 -8.82 -1.06
C VAL A 15 15.31 -8.72 -2.58
N ALA A 16 16.45 -8.22 -3.04
CA ALA A 16 16.76 -8.14 -4.46
C ALA A 16 16.80 -9.52 -5.14
N ILE A 17 17.41 -10.52 -4.48
CA ILE A 17 17.46 -11.91 -4.96
C ILE A 17 16.04 -12.49 -5.06
N LEU A 18 15.19 -12.27 -4.05
CA LEU A 18 13.80 -12.73 -4.06
C LEU A 18 12.99 -12.09 -5.19
N LEU A 19 13.13 -10.77 -5.40
CA LEU A 19 12.48 -10.08 -6.51
C LEU A 19 12.96 -10.60 -7.87
N ALA A 20 14.27 -10.81 -8.02
CA ALA A 20 14.83 -11.39 -9.24
C ALA A 20 14.30 -12.81 -9.48
N ALA A 21 14.27 -13.65 -8.45
CA ALA A 21 13.70 -15.00 -8.54
C ALA A 21 12.21 -14.97 -8.94
N LEU A 22 11.41 -14.07 -8.36
CA LEU A 22 9.99 -13.91 -8.70
C LEU A 22 9.80 -13.56 -10.17
N VAL A 23 10.55 -12.57 -10.68
CA VAL A 23 10.48 -12.16 -12.08
C VAL A 23 10.96 -13.27 -13.02
N LEU A 24 12.05 -13.96 -12.66
CA LEU A 24 12.59 -15.07 -13.45
C LEU A 24 11.64 -16.25 -13.51
N ILE A 25 11.05 -16.66 -12.38
CA ILE A 25 10.11 -17.77 -12.33
C ILE A 25 8.82 -17.42 -13.08
N ALA A 26 8.23 -16.25 -12.83
CA ALA A 26 7.04 -15.80 -13.54
C ALA A 26 7.30 -15.70 -15.06
N GLY A 27 8.43 -15.11 -15.44
CA GLY A 27 8.86 -15.03 -16.83
C GLY A 27 9.09 -16.39 -17.47
N ALA A 28 9.74 -17.33 -16.76
CA ALA A 28 9.98 -18.69 -17.23
C ALA A 28 8.67 -19.47 -17.42
N ILE A 29 7.71 -19.33 -16.51
CA ILE A 29 6.39 -19.96 -16.64
C ILE A 29 5.65 -19.40 -17.86
N LEU A 30 5.63 -18.07 -18.04
CA LEU A 30 4.98 -17.44 -19.20
C LEU A 30 5.68 -17.83 -20.52
N ALA A 31 7.02 -17.86 -20.53
CA ALA A 31 7.80 -18.28 -21.70
C ALA A 31 7.56 -19.76 -22.03
N ALA A 32 7.60 -20.64 -21.03
CA ALA A 32 7.31 -22.06 -21.21
C ALA A 32 5.89 -22.28 -21.72
N SER A 33 4.89 -21.58 -21.15
CA SER A 33 3.50 -21.62 -21.62
C SER A 33 3.38 -21.20 -23.09
N HIS A 34 4.07 -20.13 -23.49
CA HIS A 34 4.05 -19.64 -24.86
C HIS A 34 4.81 -20.53 -25.86
N LEU A 35 5.89 -21.20 -25.43
CA LEU A 35 6.73 -22.05 -26.27
C LEU A 35 6.17 -23.48 -26.42
N ILE A 36 5.62 -24.05 -25.35
CA ILE A 36 5.10 -25.43 -25.31
C ILE A 36 3.60 -25.46 -25.66
N GLY A 37 2.87 -24.38 -25.38
CA GLY A 37 1.42 -24.31 -25.55
C GLY A 37 0.97 -24.40 -27.02
N PRO A 38 -0.16 -25.08 -27.31
CA PRO A 38 -0.70 -25.17 -28.66
C PRO A 38 -1.16 -23.80 -29.14
N ARG A 39 -0.61 -23.34 -30.27
CA ARG A 39 -0.99 -22.07 -30.91
C ARG A 39 -2.29 -22.27 -31.68
N ARG A 40 -3.38 -21.71 -31.17
CA ARG A 40 -4.71 -21.79 -31.81
C ARG A 40 -5.35 -20.41 -31.85
N SER A 41 -5.04 -19.65 -32.90
CA SER A 41 -5.77 -18.43 -33.26
C SER A 41 -6.93 -18.75 -34.22
N GLY A 42 -7.87 -17.82 -34.35
CA GLY A 42 -8.97 -17.96 -35.29
C GLY A 42 -10.06 -16.92 -35.05
N PRO A 43 -10.86 -16.62 -36.08
CA PRO A 43 -11.83 -15.52 -36.06
C PRO A 43 -12.85 -15.60 -34.91
N VAL A 44 -13.14 -16.79 -34.38
CA VAL A 44 -14.05 -16.99 -33.24
C VAL A 44 -13.32 -17.06 -31.89
N LYS A 45 -12.02 -17.37 -31.86
CA LYS A 45 -11.25 -17.44 -30.61
C LYS A 45 -10.72 -16.09 -30.17
N ASP A 46 -10.55 -15.19 -31.15
CA ASP A 46 -9.96 -13.88 -30.95
C ASP A 46 -11.02 -12.80 -30.67
N ILE A 47 -12.32 -13.12 -30.72
CA ILE A 47 -13.39 -12.21 -30.30
C ILE A 47 -13.55 -12.17 -28.78
N PRO A 48 -13.93 -11.02 -28.19
CA PRO A 48 -14.32 -10.94 -26.79
C PRO A 48 -15.48 -11.88 -26.45
N TYR A 49 -15.44 -12.42 -25.24
CA TYR A 49 -16.52 -13.27 -24.72
C TYR A 49 -17.74 -12.42 -24.34
N GLU A 50 -18.90 -12.74 -24.92
CA GLU A 50 -20.20 -12.12 -24.59
C GLU A 50 -21.30 -13.20 -24.54
N SER A 51 -21.14 -14.21 -23.67
CA SER A 51 -22.16 -15.27 -23.41
C SER A 51 -22.79 -15.93 -24.64
N GLY A 52 -22.04 -16.04 -25.75
CA GLY A 52 -22.49 -16.67 -26.99
C GLY A 52 -23.14 -15.73 -28.01
N VAL A 53 -23.14 -14.42 -27.76
CA VAL A 53 -23.52 -13.39 -28.75
C VAL A 53 -22.30 -12.59 -29.20
N ASP A 54 -22.42 -11.90 -30.32
CA ASP A 54 -21.38 -10.96 -30.75
C ASP A 54 -21.36 -9.73 -29.82
N PRO A 55 -20.18 -9.24 -29.42
CA PRO A 55 -20.08 -8.06 -28.57
C PRO A 55 -20.75 -6.84 -29.22
N ILE A 56 -21.66 -6.20 -28.50
CA ILE A 56 -22.40 -5.02 -28.99
C ILE A 56 -21.94 -3.77 -28.24
N GLY A 57 -21.49 -2.77 -29.00
CA GLY A 57 -21.17 -1.44 -28.47
C GLY A 57 -19.67 -1.21 -28.23
N ASP A 58 -19.36 -0.03 -27.67
CA ASP A 58 -17.99 0.38 -27.33
C ASP A 58 -17.67 0.01 -25.87
N ALA A 59 -16.44 -0.42 -25.62
CA ALA A 59 -15.91 -0.71 -24.29
C ALA A 59 -15.74 0.57 -23.42
N ARG A 60 -15.81 1.76 -24.01
CA ARG A 60 -15.65 3.05 -23.32
C ARG A 60 -16.95 3.52 -22.68
N ARG A 61 -17.31 2.90 -21.56
CA ARG A 61 -18.45 3.32 -20.72
C ARG A 61 -17.95 4.14 -19.54
N ARG A 62 -18.78 5.08 -19.08
CA ARG A 62 -18.50 5.81 -17.85
C ARG A 62 -18.62 4.84 -16.68
N PHE A 63 -17.50 4.59 -16.00
CA PHE A 63 -17.50 3.86 -14.74
C PHE A 63 -18.06 4.74 -13.63
N ASN A 64 -18.63 4.10 -12.61
CA ASN A 64 -19.23 4.81 -11.49
C ASN A 64 -18.15 5.61 -10.73
N VAL A 65 -18.45 6.87 -10.38
CA VAL A 65 -17.55 7.75 -9.61
C VAL A 65 -17.21 7.19 -8.23
N ARG A 66 -17.98 6.23 -7.71
CA ARG A 66 -17.74 5.56 -6.43
C ARG A 66 -16.33 4.95 -6.33
N PHE A 67 -15.79 4.38 -7.41
CA PHE A 67 -14.42 3.87 -7.43
C PHE A 67 -13.38 4.97 -7.19
N TYR A 68 -13.63 6.17 -7.73
CA TYR A 68 -12.77 7.33 -7.52
C TYR A 68 -12.82 7.81 -6.07
N LEU A 69 -14.02 7.87 -5.46
CA LEU A 69 -14.16 8.27 -4.05
C LEU A 69 -13.41 7.31 -3.11
N VAL A 70 -13.53 6.00 -3.33
CA VAL A 70 -12.79 4.99 -2.54
C VAL A 70 -11.28 5.12 -2.76
N ALA A 71 -10.83 5.37 -3.99
CA ALA A 71 -9.40 5.53 -4.29
C ALA A 71 -8.79 6.78 -3.64
N VAL A 72 -9.48 7.92 -3.68
CA VAL A 72 -9.03 9.15 -3.01
C VAL A 72 -8.99 8.96 -1.50
N LEU A 73 -10.01 8.30 -0.94
CA LEU A 73 -10.04 7.99 0.48
C LEU A 73 -8.87 7.09 0.91
N PHE A 74 -8.62 6.02 0.15
CA PHE A 74 -7.48 5.14 0.39
C PHE A 74 -6.16 5.91 0.37
N LEU A 75 -5.97 6.82 -0.60
CA LEU A 75 -4.77 7.65 -0.70
C LEU A 75 -4.58 8.54 0.54
N VAL A 76 -5.66 9.18 1.02
CA VAL A 76 -5.58 10.03 2.22
C VAL A 76 -5.20 9.19 3.44
N PHE A 77 -5.86 8.05 3.67
CA PHE A 77 -5.52 7.16 4.79
C PHE A 77 -4.10 6.58 4.70
N ASP A 78 -3.63 6.23 3.49
CA ASP A 78 -2.28 5.71 3.28
C ASP A 78 -1.21 6.76 3.65
N VAL A 79 -1.44 8.02 3.24
CA VAL A 79 -0.59 9.15 3.66
C VAL A 79 -0.65 9.36 5.17
N GLU A 80 -1.80 9.16 5.82
CA GLU A 80 -1.90 9.31 7.27
C GLU A 80 -1.12 8.22 8.03
N ILE A 81 -1.11 6.99 7.52
CA ILE A 81 -0.34 5.88 8.10
C ILE A 81 1.17 6.16 8.00
N ILE A 82 1.64 6.87 6.97
CA ILE A 82 3.07 7.21 6.86
C ILE A 82 3.58 8.01 8.06
N PHE A 83 2.72 8.85 8.67
CA PHE A 83 3.05 9.64 9.85
C PHE A 83 3.10 8.80 11.13
N LEU A 84 2.42 7.64 11.14
CA LEU A 84 2.46 6.72 12.28
C LEU A 84 3.79 5.96 12.39
N TYR A 85 4.51 5.73 11.28
CA TYR A 85 5.77 4.97 11.35
C TYR A 85 6.86 5.66 12.20
N PRO A 86 7.21 6.95 11.99
CA PRO A 86 8.20 7.62 12.82
C PRO A 86 7.75 7.71 14.28
N TRP A 87 6.45 7.97 14.50
CA TRP A 87 5.89 8.01 15.85
C TRP A 87 6.02 6.66 16.56
N ALA A 88 5.69 5.55 15.90
CA ALA A 88 5.74 4.21 16.50
C ALA A 88 7.17 3.81 16.89
N VAL A 89 8.15 4.09 16.01
CA VAL A 89 9.56 3.84 16.29
C VAL A 89 10.05 4.72 17.44
N LEU A 90 9.66 6.00 17.49
CA LEU A 90 10.01 6.90 18.57
C LEU A 90 9.40 6.45 19.91
N PHE A 91 8.11 6.14 19.92
CA PHE A 91 7.39 5.69 21.11
C PHE A 91 8.00 4.41 21.69
N LEU A 92 8.34 3.43 20.84
CA LEU A 92 8.98 2.19 21.28
C LEU A 92 10.32 2.46 21.97
N LYS A 93 11.16 3.32 21.38
CA LYS A 93 12.46 3.66 21.94
C LYS A 93 12.35 4.47 23.23
N VAL A 94 11.38 5.38 23.34
CA VAL A 94 11.06 6.11 24.58
C VAL A 94 10.56 5.15 25.66
N ALA A 95 9.62 4.26 25.33
CA ALA A 95 9.07 3.26 26.25
C ALA A 95 10.12 2.26 26.75
N GLN A 96 11.14 1.94 25.94
CA GLN A 96 12.28 1.11 26.32
C GLN A 96 13.37 1.87 27.10
N GLY A 97 13.19 3.17 27.37
CA GLY A 97 14.20 4.00 28.05
C GLY A 97 15.46 4.29 27.22
N SER A 98 15.49 3.91 25.93
CA SER A 98 16.66 4.09 25.05
C SER A 98 16.90 5.53 24.60
N ILE A 99 15.92 6.43 24.80
CA ILE A 99 16.00 7.85 24.38
C ILE A 99 16.20 8.80 25.57
N ALA A 100 16.37 8.28 26.79
CA ALA A 100 16.60 9.10 27.99
C ALA A 100 17.76 10.10 27.83
N ASP A 101 18.73 9.82 26.96
CA ASP A 101 19.92 10.65 26.73
C ASP A 101 19.84 11.61 25.54
N VAL A 102 18.74 11.62 24.76
CA VAL A 102 18.60 12.60 23.67
C VAL A 102 18.09 13.92 24.25
N ALA A 103 19.05 14.70 24.77
CA ALA A 103 18.98 16.16 24.92
C ALA A 103 17.66 16.71 25.49
N GLY A 104 17.20 16.20 26.62
CA GLY A 104 16.11 16.82 27.37
C GLY A 104 14.71 16.64 26.74
N PHE A 105 14.49 15.64 25.88
CA PHE A 105 13.18 15.37 25.29
C PHE A 105 12.06 15.23 26.35
N GLU A 106 12.34 14.54 27.47
CA GLU A 106 11.43 14.50 28.62
C GLU A 106 11.33 15.85 29.35
N SER A 107 12.43 16.59 29.47
CA SER A 107 12.45 17.92 30.11
C SER A 107 11.67 18.99 29.32
N LEU A 108 11.48 18.79 28.02
CA LEU A 108 10.61 19.60 27.16
C LEU A 108 9.12 19.18 27.22
N GLY A 109 8.77 18.15 28.00
CA GLY A 109 7.39 17.68 28.16
C GLY A 109 6.94 16.62 27.15
N TYR A 110 7.84 16.11 26.28
CA TYR A 110 7.54 15.09 25.27
C TYR A 110 7.69 13.66 25.80
N GLY A 111 7.24 13.41 27.04
CA GLY A 111 7.29 12.09 27.65
C GLY A 111 6.35 11.06 27.00
N PRO A 112 6.35 9.79 27.47
CA PRO A 112 5.47 8.73 26.95
C PRO A 112 3.98 9.12 26.94
N GLY A 113 3.53 9.85 27.96
CA GLY A 113 2.15 10.34 28.07
C GLY A 113 1.78 11.35 26.99
N PHE A 114 2.69 12.26 26.63
CA PHE A 114 2.46 13.21 25.54
C PHE A 114 2.36 12.49 24.19
N LEU A 115 3.29 11.56 23.92
CA LEU A 115 3.29 10.79 22.67
C LEU A 115 2.03 9.92 22.53
N ALA A 116 1.56 9.33 23.64
CA ALA A 116 0.31 8.59 23.66
C ALA A 116 -0.91 9.52 23.43
N ALA A 117 -0.92 10.70 24.04
CA ALA A 117 -1.98 11.68 23.82
C ALA A 117 -1.99 12.22 22.38
N SER A 118 -0.83 12.48 21.79
CA SER A 118 -0.71 13.00 20.42
C SER A 118 -1.21 11.99 19.40
N VAL A 119 -0.87 10.70 19.56
CA VAL A 119 -1.40 9.66 18.64
C VAL A 119 -2.88 9.40 18.89
N GLY A 120 -3.35 9.48 20.13
CA GLY A 120 -4.76 9.37 20.45
C GLY A 120 -5.58 10.47 19.77
N PHE A 121 -5.08 11.71 19.81
CA PHE A 121 -5.67 12.83 19.09
C PHE A 121 -5.63 12.63 17.57
N PHE A 122 -4.52 12.12 17.03
CA PHE A 122 -4.40 11.78 15.62
C PHE A 122 -5.45 10.75 15.18
N PHE A 123 -5.56 9.61 15.88
CA PHE A 123 -6.59 8.60 15.60
C PHE A 123 -8.01 9.13 15.78
N PHE A 124 -8.23 10.05 16.71
CA PHE A 124 -9.52 10.72 16.85
C PHE A 124 -9.88 11.52 15.58
N LEU A 125 -8.93 12.26 15.00
CA LEU A 125 -9.16 12.98 13.74
C LEU A 125 -9.44 12.02 12.58
N LEU A 126 -8.70 10.91 12.49
CA LEU A 126 -8.96 9.86 11.49
C LEU A 126 -10.37 9.28 11.62
N ALA A 127 -10.75 8.91 12.84
CA ALA A 127 -12.06 8.36 13.12
C ALA A 127 -13.17 9.37 12.83
N ALA A 128 -12.96 10.66 13.11
CA ALA A 128 -13.92 11.71 12.80
C ALA A 128 -14.12 11.87 11.27
N GLY A 129 -13.03 11.89 10.50
CA GLY A 129 -13.08 11.92 9.03
C GLY A 129 -13.79 10.68 8.46
N PHE A 130 -13.39 9.49 8.92
CA PHE A 130 -14.01 8.23 8.51
C PHE A 130 -15.51 8.19 8.81
N VAL A 131 -15.93 8.59 10.02
CA VAL A 131 -17.34 8.62 10.42
C VAL A 131 -18.12 9.62 9.58
N TYR A 132 -17.53 10.76 9.22
CA TYR A 132 -18.16 11.73 8.33
C TYR A 132 -18.46 11.13 6.95
N GLU A 133 -17.49 10.47 6.34
CA GLU A 133 -17.65 9.85 5.03
C GLU A 133 -18.60 8.66 5.04
N TRP A 134 -18.57 7.87 6.12
CA TRP A 134 -19.54 6.81 6.36
C TRP A 134 -20.96 7.36 6.39
N ARG A 135 -21.18 8.45 7.14
CA ARG A 135 -22.49 9.14 7.19
C ARG A 135 -22.89 9.75 5.86
N LYS A 136 -21.93 10.14 5.01
CA LYS A 136 -22.17 10.64 3.65
C LYS A 136 -22.48 9.53 2.65
N GLY A 137 -22.41 8.26 3.04
CA GLY A 137 -22.76 7.14 2.17
C GLY A 137 -21.73 6.87 1.07
N VAL A 138 -20.47 7.28 1.27
CA VAL A 138 -19.39 7.03 0.28
C VAL A 138 -19.24 5.53 -0.01
N PHE A 139 -19.59 4.68 0.97
CA PHE A 139 -19.52 3.22 0.87
C PHE A 139 -20.84 2.55 0.45
N GLN A 140 -21.86 3.29 0.03
CA GLN A 140 -23.11 2.68 -0.43
C GLN A 140 -22.97 2.15 -1.87
N TRP A 141 -23.31 0.88 -2.04
CA TRP A 141 -23.20 0.15 -3.31
C TRP A 141 -24.58 -0.28 -3.80
N ASP A 142 -25.48 0.69 -3.97
CA ASP A 142 -26.82 0.50 -4.56
C ASP A 142 -26.91 1.03 -5.99
#